data_AF-A0A9D2BWR2-F1
#
_entry.id   AF-A0A9D2BWR2-F1
#
_cell.length_a   1.000
_cell.length_b   1.000
_cell.length_c   1.000
_cell.angle_alpha   90.00
_cell.angle_beta   90.00
_cell.angle_gamma   90.00
#
_symmetry.space_group_name_H-M   'P 1'
#
loop_
_entity.id
_entity.type
_entity.pdbx_description
1 polymer ?
#
loop_
_entity_poly.entity_id
_entity_poly.type
_entity_poly.pdbx_seq_one_letter_code
_entity_poly.pdbx_strand_id
1 'polypeptide(L)'
;MNGATFLLLAAIGALFLFLGWRIWRREQISLINNRYHARVSPEDKKPYTEKMGKALLLIGLGLIAAAIVDFSTDTGAGWLVFAVFLVIGLGMILYAQIKYNHGIL
;
A
#
# COMPACT_ATOMS: atom_id res chain seq x y z
N MET A 1 0.15 22.81 -5.18
CA MET A 1 -0.37 22.31 -3.88
C MET A 1 0.24 23.12 -2.73
N ASN A 2 -0.48 23.44 -1.66
CA ASN A 2 0.13 24.15 -0.53
C ASN A 2 1.05 23.26 0.33
N GLY A 3 1.96 23.86 1.10
CA GLY A 3 2.96 23.13 1.89
C GLY A 3 2.36 22.22 2.97
N ALA A 4 1.24 22.59 3.59
CA ALA A 4 0.59 21.76 4.60
C ALA A 4 0.03 20.47 4.00
N THR A 5 -0.65 20.57 2.85
CA THR A 5 -1.16 19.41 2.11
C THR A 5 -0.02 18.51 1.63
N PHE A 6 1.09 19.10 1.16
CA PHE A 6 2.29 18.33 0.79
C PHE A 6 2.81 17.48 1.96
N LEU A 7 3.03 18.11 3.12
CA LEU A 7 3.54 17.41 4.30
C LEU A 7 2.59 16.31 4.78
N LEU A 8 1.29 16.56 4.73
CA LEU A 8 0.28 15.56 5.07
C LEU A 8 0.37 14.34 4.14
N LEU A 9 0.38 14.53 2.82
CA LEU A 9 0.45 13.43 1.85
C LEU A 9 1.78 12.67 1.96
N ALA A 10 2.89 13.38 2.15
CA ALA A 10 4.19 12.76 2.38
C ALA A 10 4.22 11.91 3.67
N ALA A 11 3.62 12.41 4.75
CA ALA A 11 3.52 11.67 6.02
C ALA A 11 2.65 10.42 5.90
N ILE A 12 1.50 10.51 5.21
CA ILE A 12 0.65 9.34 4.94
C ILE A 12 1.40 8.33 4.06
N GLY A 13 2.10 8.80 3.03
CA GLY A 13 2.91 7.94 2.16
C GLY A 13 4.00 7.23 2.96
N ALA A 14 4.71 7.94 3.83
CA ALA A 14 5.72 7.38 4.72
C ALA A 14 5.13 6.35 5.71
N LEU A 15 3.92 6.58 6.22
CA LEU A 15 3.22 5.60 7.05
C LEU A 15 2.92 4.31 6.28
N PHE A 16 2.46 4.41 5.02
CA PHE A 16 2.24 3.25 4.15
C PHE A 16 3.55 2.51 3.88
N LEU A 17 4.65 3.23 3.65
CA LEU A 17 5.98 2.62 3.48
C LEU A 17 6.42 1.87 4.74
N PHE A 18 6.26 2.50 5.91
CA PHE A 18 6.63 1.90 7.18
C PHE A 18 5.83 0.64 7.48
N LEU A 19 4.50 0.69 7.35
CA LEU A 19 3.63 -0.46 7.57
C LEU A 19 3.89 -1.56 6.54
N GLY A 20 4.07 -1.20 5.26
CA GLY A 20 4.32 -2.16 4.18
C GLY A 20 5.64 -2.90 4.39
N TRP A 21 6.68 -2.19 4.82
CA TRP A 21 7.96 -2.78 5.19
C TRP A 21 7.83 -3.73 6.39
N ARG A 22 7.09 -3.33 7.44
CA ARG A 22 6.85 -4.20 8.61
C ARG A 22 6.10 -5.47 8.24
N ILE A 23 5.02 -5.36 7.46
CA ILE A 23 4.24 -6.50 6.98
C ILE A 23 5.14 -7.44 6.18
N TRP A 24 5.91 -6.93 5.21
CA TRP A 24 6.75 -7.77 4.35
C TRP A 24 7.96 -8.36 5.08
N ARG A 25 8.80 -7.52 5.71
CA ARG A 25 10.11 -7.95 6.22
C ARG A 25 10.07 -8.61 7.59
N ARG A 26 9.03 -8.33 8.38
CA ARG A 26 8.83 -8.94 9.70
C ARG A 26 7.69 -9.96 9.70
N GLU A 27 7.06 -10.20 8.54
CA GLU A 27 5.88 -11.07 8.40
C GLU A 27 4.80 -10.75 9.44
N GLN A 28 4.66 -9.46 9.79
CA GLN A 28 3.77 -8.97 10.84
C GLN A 28 2.32 -8.93 10.34
N ILE A 29 1.75 -10.12 10.14
CA ILE A 29 0.39 -10.32 9.64
C ILE A 29 -0.68 -9.69 10.54
N SER A 30 -0.40 -9.53 11.84
CA SER A 30 -1.29 -8.88 12.80
C SER A 30 -1.52 -7.39 12.55
N LEU A 31 -0.71 -6.73 11.72
CA LEU A 31 -0.97 -5.36 11.24
C LEU A 31 -2.11 -5.32 10.20
N ILE A 32 -2.44 -6.46 9.62
CA ILE A 32 -3.60 -6.63 8.76
C ILE A 32 -4.76 -7.04 9.68
N ASN A 33 -5.95 -6.46 9.48
CA ASN A 33 -7.12 -6.85 10.28
C ASN A 33 -7.36 -8.38 10.18
N ASN A 34 -7.68 -9.02 11.31
CA ASN A 34 -7.89 -10.47 11.40
C ASN A 34 -8.84 -11.01 10.32
N ARG A 35 -9.90 -10.27 9.98
CA ARG A 35 -10.87 -10.68 8.95
C ARG A 35 -10.23 -11.00 7.60
N TYR A 36 -9.13 -10.35 7.26
CA TYR A 36 -8.45 -10.51 5.97
C TYR A 36 -7.33 -11.55 5.98
N HIS A 37 -7.05 -12.18 7.11
CA HIS A 37 -5.99 -13.18 7.19
C HIS A 37 -6.32 -14.40 8.05
N ALA A 38 -7.53 -14.50 8.59
CA ALA A 38 -7.97 -15.62 9.41
C ALA A 38 -7.94 -16.97 8.65
N ARG A 39 -8.02 -16.95 7.32
CA ARG A 39 -7.98 -18.17 6.48
C ARG A 39 -6.65 -18.39 5.78
N VAL A 40 -5.64 -17.57 6.07
CA VAL A 40 -4.28 -17.74 5.53
C VAL A 40 -3.61 -18.88 6.29
N SER A 41 -3.18 -19.90 5.56
CA SER A 41 -2.47 -21.03 6.15
C SER A 41 -1.11 -20.58 6.74
N PRO A 42 -0.55 -21.31 7.74
CA PRO A 42 0.78 -21.02 8.25
C PRO A 42 1.86 -21.03 7.14
N GLU A 43 1.71 -21.91 6.15
CA GLU A 43 2.63 -22.05 5.01
C GLU A 43 2.55 -20.84 4.06
N ASP A 44 1.36 -20.27 3.89
CA ASP A 44 1.11 -19.11 3.03
C ASP A 44 1.40 -17.76 3.70
N LYS A 45 1.68 -17.73 5.00
CA LYS A 45 1.91 -16.48 5.75
C LYS A 45 2.99 -15.60 5.09
N LYS A 46 4.14 -16.19 4.76
CA LYS A 46 5.26 -15.46 4.15
C LYS A 46 4.91 -14.90 2.76
N PRO A 47 4.46 -15.70 1.78
CA PRO A 47 4.10 -15.16 0.46
C PRO A 47 2.91 -14.19 0.51
N TYR A 48 1.95 -14.39 1.41
CA TYR A 48 0.83 -13.45 1.62
C TYR A 48 1.32 -12.10 2.15
N THR A 49 2.07 -12.10 3.26
CA THR A 49 2.58 -10.86 3.86
C THR A 49 3.57 -10.14 2.94
N GLU A 50 4.36 -10.86 2.15
CA GLU A 50 5.20 -10.24 1.12
C GLU A 50 4.37 -9.49 0.06
N LYS A 51 3.31 -10.10 -0.48
CA LYS A 51 2.46 -9.45 -1.49
C LYS A 51 1.70 -8.27 -0.91
N MET A 52 1.11 -8.43 0.27
CA MET A 52 0.37 -7.37 0.98
C MET A 52 1.29 -6.20 1.33
N GLY A 53 2.47 -6.48 1.88
CA GLY A 53 3.44 -5.45 2.23
C GLY A 53 3.95 -4.70 1.01
N LYS A 54 4.34 -5.40 -0.07
CA LYS A 54 4.79 -4.77 -1.32
C LYS A 54 3.70 -3.92 -1.99
N ALA A 55 2.45 -4.34 -1.91
CA ALA A 55 1.33 -3.53 -2.40
C ALA A 55 1.20 -2.22 -1.62
N LEU A 56 1.32 -2.27 -0.29
CA LEU A 56 1.25 -1.08 0.56
C LEU A 56 2.45 -0.15 0.32
N LEU A 57 3.66 -0.71 0.11
CA LEU A 57 4.84 0.04 -0.30
C LEU A 57 4.60 0.78 -1.62
N LEU A 58 4.03 0.11 -2.62
CA LEU A 58 3.74 0.71 -3.93
C LEU A 58 2.75 1.88 -3.81
N ILE A 59 1.67 1.71 -3.05
CA ILE A 59 0.69 2.78 -2.81
C ILE A 59 1.35 3.97 -2.10
N GLY A 60 2.19 3.71 -1.08
CA GLY A 60 2.94 4.75 -0.37
C GLY A 60 3.88 5.53 -1.29
N LEU A 61 4.61 4.83 -2.17
CA LEU A 61 5.48 5.46 -3.18
C LEU A 61 4.68 6.33 -4.15
N GLY A 62 3.54 5.84 -4.63
CA GLY A 62 2.66 6.60 -5.51
C GLY A 62 2.14 7.89 -4.88
N LEU A 63 1.80 7.85 -3.59
CA LEU A 63 1.31 9.03 -2.87
C LEU A 63 2.41 10.09 -2.69
N ILE A 64 3.64 9.67 -2.36
CA ILE A 64 4.78 10.58 -2.26
C ILE A 64 5.12 11.17 -3.64
N ALA A 65 5.12 10.35 -4.70
CA ALA A 65 5.37 10.81 -6.06
C ALA A 65 4.33 11.86 -6.50
N ALA A 66 3.06 11.61 -6.22
CA ALA A 66 1.97 12.56 -6.49
C ALA A 66 2.16 13.88 -5.72
N ALA A 67 2.51 13.79 -4.43
CA ALA A 67 2.79 14.97 -3.62
C ALA A 67 3.96 15.79 -4.21
N ILE A 68 5.02 15.15 -4.66
CA ILE A 68 6.15 15.86 -5.31
C ILE A 68 5.70 16.53 -6.60
N VAL A 69 5.00 15.82 -7.49
CA VAL A 69 4.55 16.36 -8.78
C VAL A 69 3.60 17.54 -8.59
N ASP A 70 2.60 17.42 -7.72
CA ASP A 70 1.59 18.47 -7.50
C ASP A 70 2.12 19.65 -6.68
N PHE A 71 3.20 19.45 -5.92
CA PHE A 71 3.92 20.54 -5.29
C PHE A 71 4.79 21.31 -6.29
N SER A 72 5.41 20.61 -7.25
CA SER A 72 6.33 21.22 -8.21
C SER A 72 5.66 21.84 -9.44
N THR A 73 4.49 21.34 -9.86
CA THR A 73 3.91 21.69 -11.17
C THR A 73 2.58 22.41 -11.13
N ASP A 74 1.90 22.44 -9.97
CA ASP A 74 0.54 23.01 -9.81
C ASP A 74 -0.50 22.52 -10.85
N THR A 75 -0.26 21.38 -11.51
CA THR A 75 -1.11 20.86 -12.60
C THR A 75 -2.15 19.83 -12.16
N GLY A 76 -2.02 19.26 -10.96
CA GLY A 76 -2.85 18.13 -10.51
C GLY A 76 -2.48 16.80 -11.18
N ALA A 77 -1.47 16.77 -12.05
CA ALA A 77 -1.03 15.55 -12.74
C ALA A 77 -0.49 14.48 -11.78
N GLY A 78 -0.10 14.86 -10.56
CA GLY A 78 0.30 13.93 -9.50
C GLY A 78 -0.80 12.94 -9.16
N TRP A 79 -2.07 13.33 -9.21
CA TRP A 79 -3.19 12.42 -8.97
C TRP A 79 -3.33 11.32 -10.02
N LEU A 80 -2.99 11.59 -11.28
CA LEU A 80 -2.95 10.55 -12.32
C LEU A 80 -1.83 9.56 -12.05
N VAL A 81 -0.66 10.04 -11.60
CA VAL A 81 0.44 9.18 -11.15
C VAL A 81 -0.04 8.31 -9.99
N PHE A 82 -0.63 8.91 -8.95
CA PHE A 82 -1.15 8.16 -7.81
C PHE A 82 -2.18 7.09 -8.23
N ALA A 83 -3.10 7.42 -9.14
CA ALA A 83 -4.12 6.48 -9.61
C ALA A 83 -3.51 5.20 -10.19
N VAL A 84 -2.42 5.31 -10.97
CA VAL A 84 -1.72 4.15 -11.53
C VAL A 84 -1.16 3.25 -10.43
N PHE A 85 -0.42 3.84 -9.47
CA PHE A 85 0.15 3.09 -8.34
C PHE A 85 -0.94 2.47 -7.46
N LEU A 86 -2.05 3.18 -7.25
CA LEU A 86 -3.18 2.72 -6.46
C LEU A 86 -3.85 1.52 -7.13
N VAL A 87 -4.15 1.58 -8.43
CA VAL A 87 -4.78 0.47 -9.18
C VAL A 87 -3.91 -0.79 -9.13
N ILE A 88 -2.60 -0.65 -9.35
CA ILE A 88 -1.66 -1.78 -9.30
C ILE A 88 -1.60 -2.34 -7.87
N GLY A 89 -1.47 -1.48 -6.86
CA GLY A 89 -1.42 -1.88 -5.45
C GLY A 89 -2.70 -2.60 -5.00
N LEU A 90 -3.87 -2.08 -5.35
CA LEU A 90 -5.16 -2.73 -5.08
C LEU A 90 -5.27 -4.07 -5.81
N GLY A 91 -4.84 -4.16 -7.06
CA GLY A 91 -4.78 -5.43 -7.80
C GLY A 91 -3.90 -6.47 -7.11
N MET A 92 -2.74 -6.07 -6.58
CA MET A 92 -1.88 -6.96 -5.79
C MET A 92 -2.53 -7.42 -4.49
N ILE A 93 -3.23 -6.52 -3.78
CA ILE A 93 -3.98 -6.87 -2.56
C ILE A 93 -5.09 -7.87 -2.89
N LEU A 94 -5.91 -7.59 -3.91
CA LEU A 94 -6.99 -8.48 -4.34
C LEU A 94 -6.47 -9.86 -4.74
N TYR A 95 -5.39 -9.91 -5.50
CA TYR A 95 -4.72 -11.17 -5.85
C TYR A 95 -4.30 -11.95 -4.60
N ALA A 96 -3.66 -11.29 -3.63
CA ALA A 96 -3.23 -11.93 -2.39
C ALA A 96 -4.42 -12.44 -1.55
N GLN A 97 -5.50 -11.66 -1.46
CA GLN A 97 -6.74 -12.05 -0.77
C GLN A 97 -7.36 -13.30 -1.40
N ILE A 98 -7.57 -13.29 -2.71
CA ILE A 98 -8.18 -14.41 -3.43
C ILE A 98 -7.32 -15.66 -3.33
N LYS A 99 -6.00 -15.51 -3.55
CA LYS A 99 -5.08 -16.64 -3.62
C LYS A 99 -4.82 -17.31 -2.27
N TYR A 100 -4.65 -16.53 -1.19
CA TYR A 100 -4.17 -17.07 0.08
C TYR A 100 -5.21 -17.02 1.20
N ASN A 101 -6.16 -16.08 1.15
CA ASN A 101 -7.24 -15.96 2.15
C ASN A 101 -8.58 -16.53 1.63
N HIS A 102 -8.61 -17.03 0.39
CA HIS A 102 -9.79 -17.64 -0.24
C HIS A 102 -11.01 -16.69 -0.32
N GLY A 103 -10.77 -15.38 -0.40
CA GLY A 103 -11.84 -14.39 -0.49
C GLY A 103 -11.45 -13.02 0.04
N ILE A 104 -12.34 -12.05 -0.20
CA ILE A 104 -12.23 -10.65 0.24
C ILE A 104 -13.16 -10.37 1.45
N LEU A 105 -14.01 -11.35 1.80
CA LEU A 105 -15.04 -11.31 2.84
C LEU A 105 -14.69 -12.21 4.04
#